data_AF-A0A1Z2TKB2-F1
#
_entry.id   AF-A0A1Z2TKB2-F1
#
_cell.length_a   1.000
_cell.length_b   1.000
_cell.length_c   1.000
_cell.angle_alpha   90.00
_cell.angle_beta   90.00
_cell.angle_gamma   90.00
#
_symmetry.space_group_name_H-M   'P 1'
#
loop_
_entity.id
_entity.type
_entity.pdbx_description
1 polymer ?
#
loop_
_entity_poly.entity_id
_entity_poly.type
_entity_poly.pdbx_seq_one_letter_code
_entity_poly.pdbx_strand_id
1 'polypeptide(L)'
;MDFDLFMERYGYKILFGLFGLVILTIIGVLALSVYTALRFYGLFAGGLLLLLGAVYAFTVKRRVLDAQAQAHAKYFYDDRRR
;
A
#
# COMPACT_ATOMS: atom_id res chain seq x y z
N MET A 1 31.40 -11.37 -43.93
CA MET A 1 31.85 -11.14 -42.54
C MET A 1 31.01 -12.07 -41.70
N ASP A 2 31.62 -13.05 -41.05
CA ASP A 2 30.87 -14.09 -40.33
C ASP A 2 30.15 -13.45 -39.14
N PHE A 3 28.82 -13.58 -39.17
CA PHE A 3 27.94 -13.02 -38.14
C PHE A 3 28.26 -13.59 -36.75
N ASP A 4 28.77 -14.82 -36.73
CA ASP A 4 29.27 -15.50 -35.53
C ASP A 4 30.45 -14.75 -34.89
N LEU A 5 31.44 -14.37 -35.68
CA LEU A 5 32.62 -13.63 -35.19
C LEU A 5 32.24 -12.23 -34.68
N PHE A 6 31.19 -11.62 -35.26
CA PHE A 6 30.62 -10.36 -34.78
C PHE A 6 29.86 -10.53 -33.46
N MET A 7 29.06 -11.59 -33.33
CA MET A 7 28.31 -11.89 -32.11
C MET A 7 29.23 -12.15 -30.92
N GLU A 8 30.30 -12.92 -31.14
CA GLU A 8 31.29 -13.26 -30.14
C GLU A 8 32.00 -12.00 -29.57
N ARG A 9 32.30 -11.02 -30.44
CA ARG A 9 33.09 -9.85 -30.06
C ARG A 9 32.25 -8.67 -29.56
N TYR A 10 31.07 -8.45 -30.13
CA TYR A 10 30.23 -7.27 -29.85
C TYR A 10 28.75 -7.57 -29.64
N GLY A 11 28.20 -8.59 -30.32
CA GLY A 11 26.76 -8.82 -30.35
C GLY A 11 26.15 -9.14 -28.99
N TYR A 12 26.80 -9.96 -28.15
CA TYR A 12 26.26 -10.28 -26.81
C TYR A 12 26.15 -9.07 -25.89
N LYS A 13 27.09 -8.11 -25.98
CA LYS A 13 27.05 -6.88 -25.17
C LYS A 13 25.91 -5.97 -25.60
N ILE A 14 25.67 -5.87 -26.90
CA ILE A 14 24.57 -5.09 -27.48
C ILE A 14 23.23 -5.75 -27.11
N LEU A 15 23.14 -7.08 -27.21
CA LEU A 15 21.93 -7.83 -26.86
C LEU A 15 21.59 -7.67 -25.38
N PHE A 16 22.60 -7.73 -24.50
CA PHE A 16 22.42 -7.50 -23.07
C PHE A 16 21.95 -6.07 -22.77
N GLY A 17 22.54 -5.06 -23.43
CA GLY A 17 22.10 -3.67 -23.30
C GLY A 17 20.65 -3.46 -23.74
N LEU A 18 20.26 -4.03 -24.89
CA LEU A 18 18.89 -4.00 -25.40
C LEU A 18 17.92 -4.68 -24.43
N PHE A 19 18.28 -5.86 -23.92
CA PHE A 19 17.46 -6.60 -22.97
C PHE A 19 17.30 -5.83 -21.65
N GLY A 20 18.39 -5.25 -21.13
CA GLY A 20 18.35 -4.39 -19.96
C GLY A 20 17.49 -3.15 -20.17
N LEU A 21 17.54 -2.53 -21.35
CA LEU A 21 16.72 -1.37 -21.70
C LEU A 21 15.23 -1.72 -21.71
N VAL A 22 14.86 -2.88 -22.25
CA VAL A 22 13.48 -3.38 -22.24
C VAL A 22 12.99 -3.56 -20.80
N ILE A 23 13.77 -4.21 -19.95
CA ILE A 23 13.42 -4.39 -18.53
C ILE A 23 13.28 -3.05 -17.82
N LEU A 24 14.23 -2.13 -18.02
CA LEU A 24 14.17 -0.79 -17.44
C LEU A 24 12.93 -0.03 -17.88
N THR A 25 12.53 -0.19 -19.14
CA THR A 25 11.32 0.45 -19.66
C THR A 25 10.08 -0.10 -18.98
N ILE A 26 9.98 -1.42 -18.81
CA ILE A 26 8.85 -2.07 -18.12
C ILE A 26 8.76 -1.57 -16.67
N ILE A 27 9.88 -1.61 -15.94
CA ILE A 27 9.93 -1.15 -14.55
C ILE A 27 9.62 0.35 -14.47
N GLY A 28 10.16 1.14 -15.39
CA GLY A 28 9.95 2.59 -15.45
C GLY A 28 8.48 2.94 -15.68
N VAL A 29 7.79 2.26 -16.59
CA VAL A 29 6.36 2.47 -16.85
C VAL A 29 5.52 2.09 -15.63
N LEU A 30 5.84 0.97 -14.95
CA LEU A 30 5.17 0.58 -13.72
C LEU A 30 5.38 1.59 -12.59
N ALA A 31 6.62 2.07 -12.40
CA ALA A 31 6.91 3.09 -11.39
C ALA A 31 6.18 4.41 -11.71
N LEU A 32 6.15 4.82 -12.98
CA LEU A 32 5.45 6.03 -13.42
C LEU A 32 3.94 5.91 -13.22
N SER A 33 3.34 4.75 -13.51
CA SER A 33 1.90 4.54 -13.33
C SER A 33 1.52 4.57 -11.85
N VAL A 34 2.30 3.95 -10.98
CA VAL A 34 2.11 4.04 -9.52
C VAL A 34 2.29 5.48 -9.03
N TYR A 35 3.33 6.18 -9.49
CA TYR A 35 3.60 7.56 -9.11
C TYR A 35 2.45 8.48 -9.52
N THR A 36 1.97 8.38 -10.76
CA THR A 36 0.86 9.19 -11.27
C THR A 36 -0.44 8.87 -10.54
N ALA A 37 -0.73 7.59 -10.30
CA ALA A 37 -1.90 7.18 -9.52
C ALA A 37 -1.86 7.78 -8.10
N LEU A 38 -0.72 7.70 -7.40
CA LEU A 38 -0.56 8.32 -6.09
C LEU A 38 -0.62 9.86 -6.14
N ARG A 39 -0.07 10.49 -7.19
CA ARG A 39 -0.09 11.95 -7.35
C ARG A 39 -1.50 12.48 -7.51
N PHE A 40 -2.32 11.83 -8.34
CA PHE A 40 -3.68 12.28 -8.63
C PHE A 40 -4.71 11.78 -7.62
N TYR A 41 -4.60 10.54 -7.17
CA TYR A 41 -5.60 9.90 -6.31
C TYR A 41 -5.14 9.74 -4.86
N GLY A 42 -3.87 10.01 -4.51
CA GLY A 42 -3.35 9.79 -3.17
C GLY A 42 -4.01 10.63 -2.09
N LEU A 43 -4.33 11.89 -2.38
CA LEU A 43 -5.08 12.75 -1.45
C LEU A 43 -6.52 12.25 -1.27
N PHE A 44 -7.15 11.79 -2.34
CA PHE A 44 -8.50 11.23 -2.28
C PHE A 44 -8.53 9.91 -1.52
N ALA A 45 -7.64 8.97 -1.84
CA ALA A 45 -7.52 7.68 -1.17
C ALA A 45 -7.13 7.85 0.30
N GLY A 46 -6.17 8.72 0.61
CA GLY A 46 -5.78 9.04 1.98
C GLY A 46 -6.91 9.69 2.76
N GLY A 47 -7.61 10.65 2.16
CA GLY A 47 -8.79 11.28 2.75
C GLY A 47 -9.92 10.29 3.02
N LEU A 48 -10.18 9.38 2.08
CA LEU A 48 -11.19 8.33 2.23
C LEU A 48 -10.84 7.37 3.36
N LEU A 49 -9.57 6.93 3.45
CA LEU A 49 -9.10 6.07 4.54
C LEU A 49 -9.22 6.75 5.90
N LEU A 50 -8.85 8.04 6.00
CA LEU A 50 -9.01 8.82 7.22
C LEU A 50 -10.49 8.96 7.62
N LEU A 51 -11.37 9.21 6.64
CA LEU A 51 -12.79 9.35 6.88
C LEU A 51 -13.40 8.02 7.36
N LEU A 52 -13.07 6.90 6.71
CA LEU A 52 -13.47 5.57 7.16
C LEU A 52 -12.95 5.25 8.56
N GLY A 53 -11.68 5.58 8.84
CA GLY A 53 -11.08 5.42 10.17
C GLY A 53 -11.80 6.25 11.23
N ALA A 54 -12.15 7.49 10.94
CA ALA A 54 -12.93 8.36 11.82
C ALA A 54 -14.33 7.78 12.07
N VAL A 55 -15.05 7.39 11.01
CA VAL A 55 -16.39 6.78 11.14
C VAL A 55 -16.32 5.51 12.00
N TYR A 56 -15.34 4.65 11.78
CA TYR A 56 -15.14 3.44 12.59
C TYR A 56 -14.82 3.77 14.05
N ALA A 57 -13.96 4.77 14.29
CA ALA A 57 -13.60 5.21 15.63
C ALA A 57 -14.84 5.68 16.42
N PHE A 58 -15.69 6.50 15.78
CA PHE A 58 -16.87 7.07 16.42
C PHE A 58 -18.05 6.11 16.55
N THR A 59 -18.21 5.17 15.62
CA THR A 59 -19.36 4.25 15.64
C THR A 59 -19.07 2.96 16.39
N VAL A 60 -17.91 2.34 16.17
CA VAL A 60 -17.57 1.04 16.74
C VAL A 60 -16.76 1.21 18.02
N LYS A 61 -15.65 1.96 17.96
CA LYS A 61 -14.73 2.10 19.09
C LYS A 61 -15.38 2.81 20.27
N ARG A 62 -16.21 3.83 20.02
CA ARG A 62 -17.01 4.49 21.05
C ARG A 62 -17.94 3.51 21.78
N ARG A 63 -18.69 2.69 21.05
CA ARG A 63 -19.59 1.69 21.64
C ARG A 63 -18.85 0.65 22.46
N VAL A 64 -17.67 0.22 22.01
CA VAL A 64 -16.81 -0.70 22.76
C VAL A 64 -16.33 -0.07 24.06
N LEU A 65 -15.90 1.19 24.03
CA LEU A 65 -15.47 1.92 25.23
C LEU A 65 -16.63 2.14 26.21
N ASP A 66 -17.82 2.49 25.71
CA ASP A 66 -19.01 2.65 26.55
C ASP A 66 -19.41 1.30 27.20
N ALA A 67 -19.38 0.20 26.45
CA ALA A 67 -19.66 -1.13 26.98
C ALA A 67 -18.60 -1.59 28.01
N GLN A 68 -17.32 -1.30 27.76
CA GLN A 68 -16.26 -1.56 28.73
C GLN A 68 -16.47 -0.74 30.01
N ALA A 69 -16.77 0.55 29.87
CA ALA A 69 -17.04 1.42 31.01
C ALA A 69 -18.22 0.91 31.84
N GLN A 70 -19.31 0.45 31.20
CA GLN A 70 -20.46 -0.15 31.89
C GLN A 70 -20.10 -1.48 32.57
N ALA A 71 -19.32 -2.34 31.92
CA ALA A 71 -18.87 -3.61 32.50
C ALA A 71 -17.98 -3.38 33.74
N HIS A 72 -17.06 -2.42 33.67
CA HIS A 72 -16.22 -2.04 34.80
C HIS A 72 -17.05 -1.38 35.91
N ALA A 73 -17.96 -0.46 35.57
CA ALA A 73 -18.85 0.17 36.55
C ALA A 73 -19.72 -0.86 37.28
N LYS A 74 -20.22 -1.88 36.58
CA LYS A 74 -20.96 -2.99 37.22
C LYS A 74 -20.07 -3.77 38.20
N TYR A 75 -18.78 -3.98 37.92
CA TYR A 75 -17.92 -4.66 38.89
C TYR A 75 -17.63 -3.85 40.17
N PHE A 76 -17.62 -2.51 40.09
CA PHE A 76 -17.27 -1.65 41.23
C PHE A 76 -18.47 -1.06 41.99
N TYR A 77 -19.60 -0.85 41.31
CA TYR A 77 -20.79 -0.17 41.86
C TYR A 77 -22.05 -1.04 41.89
N ASP A 78 -22.00 -2.28 41.40
CA ASP A 78 -23.06 -3.27 41.65
C ASP A 78 -22.90 -3.71 43.11
N ASP A 79 -23.50 -2.92 44.00
CA ASP A 79 -23.72 -3.26 45.39
C ASP A 79 -24.69 -4.44 45.40
N ARG A 80 -24.14 -5.65 45.17
CA ARG A 80 -24.86 -6.91 45.30
C ARG A 80 -25.35 -6.97 46.74
N ARG A 81 -26.59 -6.51 46.92
CA ARG A 81 -27.35 -6.61 48.17
C ARG A 81 -27.17 -8.02 48.73
N ARG A 82 -26.60 -8.07 49.95
CA ARG A 82 -26.87 -9.15 50.90
C ARG A 82 -28.37 -9.26 51.15
#